data_AF-A0A975ELV3-F1
#
_entry.id   AF-A0A975ELV3-F1
#
_cell.length_a   1.000
_cell.length_b   1.000
_cell.length_c   1.000
_cell.angle_alpha   90.00
_cell.angle_beta   90.00
_cell.angle_gamma   90.00
#
_symmetry.space_group_name_H-M   'P 1'
#
loop_
_entity.id
_entity.type
_entity.pdbx_description
1 polymer ?
#
loop_
_entity_poly.entity_id
_entity_poly.type
_entity_poly.pdbx_seq_one_letter_code
_entity_poly.pdbx_strand_id
1 'polypeptide(L)' 'MKNQILIISTISVVFLASCTPQLVRVKPYERGNLAREIMSGDLDPLQRAMTEHAYFSREASSGGGGVGGGGCGCN' A
#
# COMPACT_ATOMS: atom_id res chain seq x y z
N MET A 1 30.29 33.08 -8.58
CA MET A 1 29.64 32.35 -7.46
C MET A 1 28.12 32.58 -7.39
N LYS A 2 27.61 33.81 -7.49
CA LYS A 2 26.15 34.10 -7.51
C LYS A 2 25.36 33.35 -8.60
N ASN A 3 25.88 33.27 -9.84
CA ASN A 3 25.21 32.51 -10.90
C ASN A 3 25.16 31.00 -10.65
N GLN A 4 26.18 30.43 -10.01
CA GLN A 4 26.21 29.00 -9.66
C GLN A 4 25.17 28.67 -8.59
N ILE A 5 24.97 29.56 -7.61
CA ILE A 5 23.94 29.43 -6.57
C ILE A 5 22.53 29.51 -7.20
N LEU A 6 22.32 30.41 -8.17
CA LEU A 6 21.05 30.51 -8.89
C LEU A 6 20.74 29.26 -9.74
N ILE A 7 21.76 28.67 -10.36
CA ILE A 7 21.61 27.42 -11.14
C ILE A 7 21.25 26.24 -10.21
N ILE A 8 21.91 26.12 -9.06
CA ILE A 8 21.61 25.05 -8.09
C ILE A 8 20.20 25.20 -7.50
N SER A 9 19.78 26.44 -7.20
CA SER A 9 18.44 26.72 -6.67
C SER A 9 17.33 26.38 -7.67
N THR A 10 17.53 26.68 -8.96
CA THR A 10 16.55 26.37 -10.01
C THR A 10 16.44 24.88 -10.30
N ILE A 11 17.56 24.15 -10.28
CA ILE A 11 17.57 22.68 -10.44
C ILE A 11 16.82 21.98 -9.30
N SER A 12 17.00 22.43 -8.06
CA SER A 12 16.31 21.86 -6.89
C SER A 12 14.78 21.91 -7.03
N VAL A 13 14.22 23.04 -7.48
CA VAL A 13 12.77 23.21 -7.65
C VAL A 13 12.18 22.22 -8.68
N VAL A 14 12.93 21.89 -9.74
CA VAL A 14 12.49 20.93 -10.77
C VAL A 14 12.36 19.51 -10.20
N PHE A 15 13.26 19.10 -9.29
CA PHE A 15 13.20 17.76 -8.69
C PHE A 15 12.02 17.58 -7.72
N LEU A 16 11.56 18.66 -7.08
CA LEU A 16 10.42 18.61 -6.16
C LEU A 16 9.05 18.71 -6.87
N ALA A 17 9.01 18.97 -8.18
CA ALA A 17 7.77 19.16 -8.94
C ALA A 17 7.08 17.84 -9.38
N SER A 18 7.58 16.68 -8.95
CA SER A 18 7.09 15.36 -9.40
C SER A 18 5.74 14.92 -8.81
N CYS A 19 5.17 15.65 -7.84
CA CYS A 19 3.90 15.30 -7.20
C CYS A 19 2.70 16.05 -7.80
N THR A 20 2.46 15.91 -9.11
CA THR A 20 1.23 16.45 -9.71
C THR A 20 0.07 15.45 -9.61
N PRO A 21 -1.16 15.89 -9.29
CA PRO A 21 -2.33 15.02 -9.19
C PRO A 21 -2.70 14.36 -10.54
N GLN A 22 -2.07 14.77 -11.64
CA GLN A 22 -2.31 14.24 -12.98
C GLN A 22 -1.62 12.89 -13.24
N LEU A 23 -0.55 12.55 -12.49
CA LEU A 23 0.26 11.35 -12.73
C LEU A 23 -0.40 10.03 -12.25
N VAL A 24 -1.41 10.09 -11.36
CA VAL A 24 -1.90 8.90 -10.61
C VAL A 24 -3.42 8.73 -10.70
N ARG A 25 -4.13 9.48 -11.54
CA ARG A 25 -5.59 9.39 -11.61
C ARG A 25 -6.01 8.37 -12.67
N VAL A 26 -5.95 7.10 -12.32
CA VAL A 26 -6.78 6.07 -12.98
C VAL A 26 -8.22 6.54 -12.88
N LYS A 27 -8.93 6.65 -14.01
CA LYS A 27 -10.30 7.18 -13.98
C LYS A 27 -11.19 6.26 -13.16
N PRO A 28 -12.24 6.77 -12.48
CA PRO A 28 -13.05 5.96 -11.58
C PRO A 28 -13.55 4.64 -12.17
N TYR A 29 -13.89 4.63 -13.45
CA TYR A 29 -14.36 3.45 -14.19
C TYR A 29 -13.24 2.52 -14.67
N GLU A 30 -12.01 3.00 -14.81
CA GLU A 30 -10.84 2.17 -15.14
C GLU A 30 -10.41 1.29 -13.94
N ARG A 31 -10.80 1.67 -12.72
CA ARG A 31 -10.56 0.88 -11.50
C ARG A 31 -11.26 -0.48 -11.49
N GLY A 32 -12.37 -0.63 -12.22
CA GLY A 32 -13.07 -1.92 -12.33
C GLY A 32 -12.20 -3.02 -12.96
N ASN A 33 -11.23 -2.65 -13.80
CA ASN A 33 -10.31 -3.62 -14.40
C ASN A 33 -9.35 -4.27 -13.38
N LEU A 34 -9.12 -3.60 -12.23
CA LEU A 34 -8.29 -4.09 -11.12
C LEU A 34 -9.12 -4.73 -10.00
N ALA A 35 -10.45 -4.80 -10.16
CA ALA A 35 -11.37 -5.35 -9.17
C ALA A 35 -12.14 -6.55 -9.76
N ARG A 36 -11.42 -7.45 -10.45
CA ARG A 36 -12.02 -8.69 -10.97
C ARG A 36 -12.40 -9.57 -9.79
N GLU A 37 -13.51 -10.30 -9.92
CA GLU A 37 -14.01 -11.21 -8.87
C GLU A 37 -12.91 -12.16 -8.37
N ILE A 38 -12.08 -12.69 -9.27
CA ILE A 38 -10.95 -13.60 -8.95
C ILE A 38 -9.84 -12.99 -8.06
N MET A 39 -9.83 -11.67 -7.89
CA MET A 39 -8.88 -10.96 -7.01
C MET A 39 -9.44 -10.78 -5.59
N SER A 40 -10.70 -11.16 -5.36
CA SER A 40 -11.30 -11.14 -4.02
C SER A 40 -10.59 -12.14 -3.11
N GLY A 41 -10.18 -11.68 -1.92
CA GLY A 41 -9.49 -12.52 -0.93
C GLY A 41 -10.38 -13.58 -0.28
N ASP A 42 -11.71 -13.48 -0.48
CA ASP A 42 -12.71 -14.29 0.21
C ASP A 42 -13.38 -15.34 -0.68
N LEU A 43 -12.90 -15.55 -1.91
CA LEU A 43 -13.46 -16.53 -2.85
C LEU A 43 -13.40 -17.97 -2.33
N ASP A 44 -12.31 -18.31 -1.66
CA ASP A 44 -12.07 -19.64 -1.10
C ASP A 44 -11.81 -19.52 0.42
N PRO A 45 -12.73 -20.03 1.26
CA PRO A 45 -12.58 -19.96 2.70
C PRO A 45 -11.36 -20.71 3.22
N LEU A 46 -10.91 -21.77 2.54
CA LEU A 46 -9.71 -22.52 2.93
C LEU A 46 -8.45 -21.69 2.66
N GLN A 47 -8.34 -21.13 1.46
CA GLN A 47 -7.21 -20.26 1.11
C GLN A 47 -7.14 -19.04 2.04
N ARG A 48 -8.29 -18.45 2.40
CA ARG A 48 -8.38 -17.35 3.35
C ARG A 48 -7.82 -17.74 4.72
N ALA A 49 -8.31 -18.85 5.30
CA ALA A 49 -7.86 -19.34 6.60
C ALA A 49 -6.36 -19.64 6.65
N MET A 50 -5.81 -20.26 5.60
CA MET A 50 -4.38 -20.58 5.51
C MET A 50 -3.51 -19.31 5.39
N THR A 51 -3.99 -18.33 4.63
CA THR A 51 -3.31 -17.03 4.46
C THR A 51 -3.31 -16.24 5.75
N GLU A 52 -4.45 -16.15 6.43
CA GLU A 52 -4.58 -15.52 7.75
C GLU A 52 -3.67 -16.20 8.78
N HIS A 53 -3.64 -17.54 8.81
CA HIS A 53 -2.74 -18.28 9.70
C HIS A 53 -1.27 -17.94 9.45
N ALA A 54 -0.84 -17.91 8.19
CA ALA A 54 0.54 -17.57 7.82
C ALA A 54 0.89 -16.10 8.16
N TYR A 55 -0.05 -15.18 7.93
CA TYR A 55 0.10 -13.76 8.20
C TYR A 55 0.26 -13.50 9.71
N PHE A 56 -0.67 -13.98 10.54
CA PHE A 56 -0.59 -13.78 11.98
C PHE A 56 0.53 -14.59 12.65
N SER A 57 0.99 -15.68 12.04
CA SER A 57 2.20 -16.37 12.51
C SER A 57 3.46 -15.52 12.35
N ARG A 58 3.49 -14.62 11.35
CA ARG A 58 4.64 -13.76 11.04
C ARG A 58 4.54 -12.39 11.69
N GLU A 59 3.33 -11.85 11.73
CA GLU A 59 3.03 -10.49 12.19
C GLU A 59 2.31 -10.53 13.54
N ALA A 60 2.76 -11.45 14.39
CA ALA A 60 2.20 -11.81 15.68
C ALA A 60 2.23 -10.69 16.74
N SER A 61 2.54 -9.44 16.35
CA SER A 61 2.46 -8.26 17.21
C SER A 61 1.18 -7.45 16.96
N SER A 62 0.53 -7.66 15.80
CA SER A 62 -0.63 -6.85 15.35
C SER A 62 -1.98 -7.33 15.88
N GLY A 63 -2.05 -8.52 16.48
CA GLY A 63 -3.30 -9.13 16.95
C GLY A 63 -4.11 -9.70 15.78
N GLY A 64 -4.58 -10.95 15.90
CA GLY A 64 -5.18 -11.67 14.79
C GLY A 64 -6.70 -11.78 14.76
N GLY A 65 -7.21 -12.17 13.58
CA GLY A 65 -8.63 -12.22 13.19
C GLY A 65 -9.48 -13.33 13.84
N GLY A 66 -9.16 -13.72 15.08
CA GLY A 66 -9.88 -14.74 15.85
C GLY A 66 -9.36 -14.86 17.29
N VAL A 67 -10.00 -15.72 18.09
CA VAL A 67 -9.60 -16.00 19.49
C VAL A 67 -8.24 -16.72 19.52
N GLY A 68 -7.15 -15.97 19.66
CA GLY A 68 -5.78 -16.52 19.71
C GLY A 68 -4.89 -16.18 18.50
N GLY A 69 -5.34 -15.29 17.61
CA GLY A 69 -4.49 -14.81 16.52
C GLY A 69 -3.31 -14.01 17.05
N GLY A 70 -2.10 -14.49 16.77
CA GLY A 70 -0.81 -13.97 17.26
C GLY A 70 -0.77 -12.45 17.33
N GLY A 71 -0.63 -11.96 18.55
CA GLY A 71 -0.54 -10.55 18.95
C GLY A 71 0.20 -10.51 20.28
N CYS A 72 0.58 -9.32 20.79
CA CYS A 72 0.93 -9.17 22.22
C CYS A 72 -0.23 -9.51 23.18
N GLY A 73 -1.36 -10.02 22.68
CA GLY A 73 -2.56 -10.30 23.46
C GLY A 73 -3.32 -9.04 23.87
N CYS A 74 -2.97 -7.88 23.31
CA CYS A 74 -3.53 -6.59 23.67
C CYS A 74 -4.80 -6.29 22.84
N ASN A 75 -5.88 -7.07 23.04
CA ASN A 75 -7.25 -6.70 22.66
C ASN A 75 -8.07 -6.48 23.93
#